data_AF-B4SFE1-F1
#
_entry.id   AF-B4SFE1-F1
#
_cell.length_a   1.000
_cell.length_b   1.000
_cell.length_c   1.000
_cell.angle_alpha   90.00
_cell.angle_beta   90.00
_cell.angle_gamma   90.00
#
_symmetry.space_group_name_H-M   'P 1'
#
loop_
_entity.id
_entity.type
_entity.pdbx_description
1 polymer ?
#
loop_
_entity_poly.entity_id
_entity_poly.type
_entity_poly.pdbx_seq_one_letter_code
_entity_poly.pdbx_strand_id
1 'polypeptide(L)' 'MQAVTVSPTFQVVIPRHLRESMHLRPGQKLQVVAYQGRIELIPDREISDLRGFVRGINTDFEREEGRA' A
#
# COMPACT_ATOMS: atom_id res chain seq x y z
N MET A 1 -16.39 10.92 -1.00
CA MET A 1 -15.19 11.77 -0.81
C MET A 1 -15.27 12.37 0.58
N GLN A 2 -14.23 12.19 1.40
CA GLN A 2 -14.15 12.83 2.71
C GLN A 2 -12.95 13.78 2.70
N ALA A 3 -13.22 15.07 2.84
CA ALA A 3 -12.17 16.06 2.98
C ALA A 3 -11.57 16.00 4.39
N VAL A 4 -10.26 16.15 4.47
CA VAL A 4 -9.50 16.22 5.73
C VAL A 4 -8.65 17.47 5.72
N THR A 5 -8.55 18.15 6.85
CA THR A 5 -7.77 19.38 7.00
C THR A 5 -6.35 19.03 7.42
N VAL A 6 -5.37 19.70 6.80
CA VAL A 6 -3.97 19.61 7.20
C VAL A 6 -3.74 20.44 8.46
N SER A 7 -3.13 19.85 9.49
CA SER A 7 -2.79 20.56 10.72
C SER A 7 -1.64 21.57 10.51
N PRO A 8 -1.39 22.50 11.45
CA PRO A 8 -0.24 23.41 11.38
C PRO A 8 1.13 22.71 11.34
N THR A 9 1.18 21.47 11.82
CA THR A 9 2.38 20.61 11.78
C THR A 9 2.42 19.73 10.53
N PHE A 10 1.60 20.04 9.52
CA PHE A 10 1.47 19.29 8.26
C PHE A 10 1.00 17.83 8.44
N GLN A 11 0.32 17.53 9.55
CA GLN A 11 -0.25 16.21 9.79
C GLN A 11 -1.65 16.13 9.19
N VAL A 12 -1.97 14.98 8.61
CA VAL A 12 -3.31 14.64 8.13
C VAL A 12 -3.85 13.48 8.94
N VAL A 13 -5.02 13.66 9.53
CA VAL A 13 -5.69 12.59 10.27
C VAL A 13 -6.33 11.64 9.28
N ILE A 14 -5.94 10.37 9.32
CA ILE A 14 -6.56 9.31 8.51
C ILE A 14 -7.94 8.96 9.11
N PRO A 15 -9.04 9.16 8.38
CA PRO A 15 -10.39 8.83 8.85
C PRO A 15 -10.52 7.37 9.29
N ARG A 16 -11.42 7.11 10.25
CA ARG A 16 -11.64 5.77 10.82
C ARG A 16 -11.92 4.72 9.74
N HIS A 17 -12.79 5.03 8.78
CA HIS A 17 -13.18 4.09 7.73
C HIS A 17 -11.99 3.63 6.85
N LEU A 18 -11.04 4.52 6.54
CA LEU A 18 -9.82 4.17 5.80
C LEU A 18 -8.87 3.32 6.64
N ARG A 19 -8.73 3.63 7.93
CA ARG A 19 -7.91 2.82 8.86
C ARG A 19 -8.42 1.38 8.93
N GLU A 20 -9.74 1.21 8.99
CA GLU A 20 -10.39 -0.10 9.05
C GLU A 20 -10.28 -0.85 7.71
N SER A 21 -10.59 -0.21 6.58
CA SER A 21 -10.56 -0.86 5.27
C SER A 21 -9.16 -1.26 4.82
N MET A 22 -8.14 -0.50 5.22
CA MET A 22 -6.73 -0.78 4.91
C MET A 22 -6.02 -1.57 6.02
N HIS A 23 -6.72 -1.93 7.10
CA HIS A 23 -6.18 -2.60 8.28
C HIS A 23 -4.92 -1.92 8.85
N LEU A 24 -4.88 -0.60 8.84
CA LEU A 24 -3.75 0.19 9.33
C LEU A 24 -3.62 0.06 10.85
N ARG A 25 -2.38 -0.14 11.33
CA ARG A 25 -2.08 -0.24 12.76
C ARG A 25 -1.33 1.01 13.24
N PRO A 26 -1.56 1.47 14.49
CA PRO A 26 -0.72 2.52 15.08
C PRO A 26 0.76 2.15 15.03
N GLY A 27 1.62 3.09 14.62
CA GLY A 27 3.07 2.86 14.48
C GLY A 27 3.50 2.18 13.17
N GLN A 28 2.55 1.80 12.31
CA GLN A 28 2.87 1.28 10.97
C GLN A 28 3.53 2.37 10.11
N LYS A 29 4.62 2.00 9.42
CA LYS A 29 5.32 2.89 8.49
C LYS A 29 4.57 2.96 7.17
N LEU A 30 4.56 4.16 6.58
CA LEU A 30 4.01 4.42 5.26
C LEU A 30 5.10 5.12 4.43
N GLN A 31 5.26 4.72 3.18
CA GLN A 31 5.99 5.50 2.19
C GLN A 31 5.07 6.57 1.61
N VAL A 32 5.64 7.75 1.35
CA VAL A 32 4.92 8.91 0.83
C VAL A 32 5.52 9.29 -0.52
N VAL A 33 4.69 9.36 -1.56
CA VAL A 33 5.11 9.74 -2.91
C VAL A 33 4.21 10.83 -3.45
N ALA A 34 4.79 11.86 -4.05
CA ALA A 34 4.04 12.84 -4.83
C ALA A 34 3.97 12.35 -6.29
N TYR A 35 2.77 12.09 -6.78
CA TYR A 35 2.55 11.61 -8.14
C TYR A 35 1.36 12.32 -8.77
N GLN A 36 1.54 12.93 -9.95
CA GLN A 36 0.47 13.61 -10.70
C GLN A 36 -0.41 14.57 -9.85
N GLY A 37 0.21 15.37 -8.98
CA GLY A 37 -0.50 16.35 -8.16
C GLY A 37 -1.29 15.77 -6.98
N ARG A 38 -1.12 14.48 -6.65
CA ARG A 38 -1.65 13.83 -5.44
C ARG A 38 -0.52 13.26 -4.60
N ILE A 39 -0.81 13.10 -3.31
CA ILE A 39 0.05 12.38 -2.36
C ILE A 39 -0.49 10.95 -2.26
N GLU A 40 0.37 9.98 -2.52
CA GLU A 40 0.08 8.56 -2.34
C GLU A 40 0.79 8.05 -1.08
N LEU A 41 0.04 7.36 -0.23
CA LEU A 41 0.52 6.74 1.01
C LEU A 41 0.50 5.23 0.83
N ILE A 42 1.68 4.63 0.79
CA ILE A 42 1.86 3.20 0.52
C ILE A 42 2.30 2.54 1.82
N PRO A 43 1.53 1.59 2.38
CA PRO A 43 1.96 0.87 3.58
C PRO A 43 3.26 0.12 3.33
N ASP A 44 4.25 0.36 4.19
CA ASP A 44 5.49 -0.41 4.21
C ASP A 44 5.16 -1.77 4.83
N ARG A 45 5.03 -2.79 3.98
CA ARG A 45 4.70 -4.16 4.39
C ARG A 45 5.99 -4.98 4.39
N GLU A 46 6.23 -5.72 5.46
CA GLU A 46 7.35 -6.63 5.48
C GLU A 46 7.17 -7.74 4.44
N ILE A 47 8.26 -8.22 3.85
CA ILE A 47 8.25 -9.35 2.90
C ILE A 47 7.63 -10.61 3.52
N SER A 48 7.69 -10.75 4.85
CA SER A 48 7.02 -11.77 5.65
C SER A 48 5.50 -11.77 5.47
N ASP A 49 4.86 -10.58 5.40
CA ASP A 49 3.41 -10.41 5.18
C ASP A 49 3.01 -10.74 3.73
N LEU A 50 3.94 -10.66 2.78
CA LEU A 50 3.71 -11.04 1.39
C LEU A 50 3.77 -12.56 1.18
N ARG A 51 4.27 -13.32 2.16
CA ARG A 51 4.46 -14.77 2.07
C ARG A 51 3.11 -15.50 2.02
N GLY A 52 2.74 -15.92 0.82
CA GLY A 52 1.50 -16.63 0.57
C GLY A 52 0.38 -15.78 -0.02
N PHE A 53 0.64 -14.51 -0.35
CA PHE A 53 -0.24 -13.72 -1.22
C PHE A 53 -0.47 -14.42 -2.57
N VAL A 54 0.55 -15.16 -3.03
CA VAL A 54 0.58 -15.87 -4.30
C VAL A 54 0.28 -17.37 -4.14
N ARG A 55 -0.10 -17.83 -2.94
CA ARG A 55 -0.46 -19.24 -2.72
C ARG A 55 -1.74 -19.55 -3.49
N GLY A 56 -1.62 -20.33 -4.56
CA GLY A 56 -2.75 -20.77 -5.39
C GLY A 56 -2.89 -20.05 -6.72
N ILE A 57 -1.92 -19.24 -7.16
CA ILE A 57 -1.89 -18.84 -8.57
C ILE A 57 -1.64 -20.07 -9.44
N ASN A 58 -2.29 -20.11 -10.61
CA ASN A 58 -1.95 -21.11 -11.61
C ASN A 58 -0.52 -20.84 -12.12
N THR A 59 0.40 -21.74 -11.80
CA THR A 59 1.79 -21.68 -12.27
C THR A 59 1.98 -22.37 -13.62
N ASP A 60 0.90 -22.89 -14.23
CA ASP A 60 0.93 -23.40 -15.60
C ASP A 60 1.02 -22.23 -16.56
N PHE A 61 2.25 -21.82 -16.85
CA PHE A 61 2.55 -20.91 -17.95
C PHE A 61 3.62 -21.54 -18.82
N GLU A 62 3.42 -21.50 -20.14
CA GLU A 62 4.47 -21.86 -21.09
C GLU A 62 5.57 -20.80 -21.00
N ARG A 63 6.73 -21.23 -20.50
CA ARG A 63 7.93 -20.40 -20.48
C ARG A 63 8.45 -20.32 -21.91
N GLU A 64 8.47 -19.13 -22.51
CA GLU A 64 9.21 -18.91 -23.75
C GLU A 64 10.68 -19.27 -23.50
N GLU A 65 11.22 -20.22 -24.26
CA GLU A 65 12.63 -20.58 -24.20
C GLU A 65 13.48 -19.34 -24.46
N GLY A 66 14.46 -19.12 -23.59
CA GLY A 66 15.20 -17.87 -23.50
C GLY A 66 15.73 -17.40 -24.84
N ARG A 67 15.56 -16.11 -25.13
CA ARG A 67 16.38 -15.43 -26.13
C ARG A 67 17.80 -15.35 -25.55
N ALA A 68 18.69 -16.19 -26.06
CA ALA A 68 20.13 -16.08 -25.86
C ALA A 68 20.65 -14.78 -26.49
#